data_AF-A0A536PU09-F1
#
_entry.id   AF-A0A536PU09-F1
#
_cell.length_a   1.000
_cell.length_b   1.000
_cell.length_c   1.000
_cell.angle_alpha   90.00
_cell.angle_beta   90.00
_cell.angle_gamma   90.00
#
_symmetry.space_group_name_H-M   'P 1'
#
loop_
_entity.id
_entity.type
_entity.pdbx_description
1 polymer ?
#
loop_
_entity_poly.entity_id
_entity_poly.type
_entity_poly.pdbx_seq_one_letter_code
_entity_poly.pdbx_strand_id
1 'polypeptide(L)'
;MIVPVVADAFGVLLMRQYFLSLPSELVDAARVDGAGHLRTFFTIAIPNAWPAIVTLAIFMFQATWDEFVWPFLIVNSSEMKTVPLGVQSFQAGELSNFPAVMAISAVATIPLATLFLIFQRYWIRGVATSGIRG
;
A
#
# COMPACT_ATOMS: atom_id res chain seq x y z
N MET A 1 17.01 0.06 8.18
CA MET A 1 16.53 1.03 7.19
C MET A 1 15.54 0.29 6.33
N ILE A 2 14.26 0.68 6.41
CA ILE A 2 13.18 0.15 5.58
C ILE A 2 12.72 1.35 4.78
N VAL A 3 13.35 1.61 3.63
CA VAL A 3 12.73 2.49 2.64
C VAL A 3 11.71 1.59 1.94
N PRO A 4 10.40 1.86 2.04
CA PRO A 4 9.40 1.09 1.31
C PRO A 4 9.75 1.10 -0.16
N VAL A 5 9.48 -0.01 -0.87
CA VAL A 5 9.58 0.00 -2.33
C VAL A 5 8.55 1.00 -2.83
N VAL A 6 9.02 2.19 -3.22
CA VAL A 6 8.15 3.34 -3.56
C VAL A 6 7.49 3.16 -4.93
N ALA A 7 8.04 2.27 -5.76
CA ALA A 7 7.50 1.92 -7.06
C ALA A 7 7.79 0.44 -7.37
N ASP A 8 6.73 -0.35 -7.52
CA ASP A 8 6.78 -1.73 -7.99
C ASP A 8 5.95 -1.90 -9.27
N ALA A 9 6.17 -3.00 -9.98
CA ALA A 9 5.46 -3.25 -11.24
C ALA A 9 3.93 -3.32 -11.05
N PHE A 10 3.48 -3.86 -9.92
CA PHE A 10 2.06 -3.94 -9.58
C PHE A 10 1.44 -2.56 -9.42
N GLY A 11 2.08 -1.66 -8.67
CA GLY A 11 1.59 -0.30 -8.45
C GLY A 11 1.52 0.51 -9.73
N VAL A 12 2.51 0.38 -10.62
CA VAL A 12 2.48 1.02 -11.94
C VAL A 12 1.31 0.50 -12.77
N LEU A 13 1.09 -0.81 -12.80
CA LEU A 13 -0.01 -1.41 -13.56
C LEU A 13 -1.37 -1.00 -12.99
N LEU A 14 -1.55 -1.06 -11.67
CA LEU A 14 -2.80 -0.68 -11.00
C LEU A 14 -3.15 0.78 -11.29
N MET A 15 -2.19 1.70 -11.11
CA MET A 15 -2.41 3.11 -11.36
C MET A 15 -2.67 3.40 -12.84
N ARG A 16 -1.98 2.70 -13.75
CA ARG A 16 -2.23 2.82 -15.19
C ARG A 16 -3.66 2.40 -15.53
N GLN A 17 -4.13 1.26 -15.02
CA GLN A 17 -5.50 0.81 -15.29
C GLN A 17 -6.54 1.80 -14.73
N TYR A 18 -6.28 2.35 -13.55
CA TYR A 18 -7.15 3.36 -12.97
C TYR A 18 -7.20 4.64 -13.82
N PHE A 19 -6.06 5.19 -14.24
CA PHE A 19 -6.04 6.38 -15.08
C PHE A 19 -6.71 6.17 -16.44
N LEU A 20 -6.61 4.97 -17.03
CA LEU A 20 -7.34 4.64 -18.26
C LEU A 20 -8.86 4.55 -18.07
N SER A 21 -9.32 4.32 -16.85
CA SER A 21 -10.76 4.29 -16.54
C SER A 21 -11.38 5.68 -16.36
N LEU A 22 -10.56 6.72 -16.18
CA LEU A 22 -11.05 8.09 -16.05
C LEU A 22 -11.63 8.60 -17.38
N PRO A 23 -12.77 9.32 -17.37
CA PRO A 23 -13.33 9.91 -18.58
C PRO A 23 -12.34 10.87 -19.25
N SER A 24 -12.14 10.71 -20.56
CA SER A 24 -11.28 11.60 -21.36
C SER A 24 -11.75 13.05 -21.36
N GLU A 25 -13.06 13.26 -21.17
CA GLU A 25 -13.72 14.56 -21.04
C GLU A 25 -13.07 15.46 -19.97
N LEU A 26 -12.56 14.89 -18.88
CA LEU A 26 -11.86 15.64 -17.82
C LEU A 26 -10.55 16.27 -18.31
N VAL A 27 -9.85 15.56 -19.21
CA VAL A 27 -8.59 16.03 -19.80
C VAL A 27 -8.87 17.06 -20.89
N ASP A 28 -9.94 16.86 -21.66
CA ASP A 28 -10.36 17.79 -22.70
C ASP A 28 -10.85 19.12 -22.10
N ALA A 29 -11.64 19.08 -21.02
CA ALA A 29 -12.03 20.28 -20.28
C ALA A 29 -10.81 21.04 -19.73
N ALA A 30 -9.83 20.34 -19.16
CA ALA A 30 -8.59 20.95 -18.69
C ALA A 30 -7.80 21.66 -19.80
N ARG A 31 -7.82 21.11 -21.02
CA ARG A 31 -7.19 21.71 -22.20
C ARG A 31 -7.93 22.96 -22.66
N VAL A 32 -9.27 22.96 -22.64
CA VAL A 32 -10.09 24.14 -22.93
C VAL A 32 -9.81 25.25 -21.91
N ASP A 33 -9.62 24.90 -20.64
CA ASP A 33 -9.23 25.82 -19.55
C ASP A 33 -7.75 26.29 -19.62
N GLY A 34 -7.00 25.87 -20.65
CA GLY A 34 -5.59 26.24 -20.84
C GLY A 34 -4.63 25.61 -19.83
N ALA A 35 -5.03 24.56 -19.12
CA ALA A 35 -4.15 23.85 -18.20
C ALA A 35 -3.11 23.01 -18.97
N GLY A 36 -1.83 23.22 -18.66
CA GLY A 36 -0.74 22.39 -19.18
C GLY A 36 -0.76 20.97 -18.58
N HIS A 37 -0.10 20.02 -19.23
CA HIS A 37 -0.10 18.59 -18.86
C HIS A 37 0.23 18.32 -17.38
N LEU A 38 1.25 18.98 -16.82
CA LEU A 38 1.62 18.82 -15.42
C LEU A 38 0.52 19.33 -14.47
N ARG A 39 -0.11 20.47 -14.80
CA ARG A 39 -1.22 21.02 -14.02
C ARG A 39 -2.39 20.04 -14.05
N THR A 40 -2.81 19.58 -15.23
CA THR A 40 -3.87 18.58 -15.40
C THR A 40 -3.61 17.31 -14.59
N PHE A 41 -2.36 16.83 -14.57
CA PHE A 41 -1.99 15.66 -13.78
C PHE A 41 -2.18 15.88 -12.27
N PHE A 42 -1.59 16.96 -11.71
CA PHE A 42 -1.62 17.19 -10.27
C PHE A 42 -2.97 17.72 -9.75
N THR A 43 -3.73 18.48 -10.55
CA THR A 43 -4.98 19.11 -10.11
C THR A 43 -6.23 18.32 -10.49
N ILE A 44 -6.16 17.44 -11.49
CA ILE A 44 -7.32 16.68 -11.97
C ILE A 44 -7.07 15.18 -11.81
N ALA A 45 -6.01 14.63 -12.42
CA ALA A 45 -5.80 13.19 -12.41
C ALA A 45 -5.54 12.64 -11.00
N ILE A 46 -4.64 13.24 -10.21
CA ILE A 46 -4.29 12.78 -8.85
C ILE A 46 -5.48 12.84 -7.88
N PRO A 47 -6.23 13.95 -7.76
CA PRO A 47 -7.38 14.01 -6.85
C PRO A 47 -8.47 13.00 -7.21
N ASN A 48 -8.72 12.78 -8.51
CA ASN A 48 -9.68 11.77 -8.96
C ASN A 48 -9.16 10.34 -8.71
N ALA A 49 -7.84 10.13 -8.76
CA ALA A 49 -7.20 8.86 -8.44
C ALA A 49 -6.95 8.62 -6.95
N TRP A 50 -7.40 9.51 -6.06
CA TRP A 50 -7.21 9.38 -4.62
C TRP A 50 -7.65 8.01 -4.05
N PRO A 51 -8.80 7.42 -4.44
CA PRO A 51 -9.18 6.10 -3.97
C PRO A 51 -8.16 5.02 -4.36
N ALA A 52 -7.65 5.05 -5.59
CA ALA A 52 -6.66 4.08 -6.08
C ALA A 52 -5.28 4.28 -5.43
N ILE A 53 -4.88 5.54 -5.20
CA ILE A 53 -3.64 5.88 -4.50
C ILE A 53 -3.67 5.33 -3.07
N VAL A 54 -4.81 5.49 -2.37
CA VAL A 54 -4.99 4.94 -1.01
C VAL A 54 -4.90 3.41 -1.04
N THR A 55 -5.57 2.74 -1.99
CA THR A 55 -5.48 1.29 -2.15
C THR A 55 -4.05 0.81 -2.39
N LEU A 56 -3.33 1.48 -3.29
CA LEU A 56 -1.94 1.17 -3.57
C LEU A 56 -1.05 1.36 -2.33
N ALA A 57 -1.24 2.46 -1.59
CA ALA A 57 -0.47 2.74 -0.38
C ALA A 57 -0.66 1.65 0.69
N ILE A 58 -1.88 1.13 0.84
CA ILE A 58 -2.16 0.00 1.76
C ILE A 58 -1.40 -1.25 1.31
N PHE A 59 -1.47 -1.61 0.02
CA PHE A 59 -0.77 -2.79 -0.49
C PHE A 59 0.75 -2.66 -0.34
N MET A 60 1.31 -1.48 -0.63
CA MET A 60 2.75 -1.22 -0.45
C MET A 60 3.17 -1.28 1.02
N PHE A 61 2.36 -0.72 1.92
CA PHE A 61 2.59 -0.81 3.36
C PHE A 61 2.58 -2.26 3.82
N GLN A 62 1.56 -3.03 3.43
CA GLN A 62 1.44 -4.45 3.75
C GLN A 62 2.65 -5.23 3.25
N ALA A 63 3.01 -5.08 1.97
CA ALA A 63 4.15 -5.77 1.38
C ALA A 63 5.46 -5.46 2.13
N THR A 64 5.67 -4.20 2.48
CA THR A 64 6.88 -3.78 3.22
C THR A 64 6.86 -4.24 4.68
N TRP A 65 5.69 -4.30 5.30
CA TRP A 65 5.51 -4.71 6.70
C TRP A 65 5.74 -6.22 6.88
N ASP A 66 5.26 -7.01 5.93
CA ASP A 66 5.40 -8.47 5.91
C ASP A 66 6.75 -8.94 5.33
N GLU A 67 7.57 -8.01 4.82
CA GLU A 67 8.85 -8.31 4.18
C GLU A 67 9.83 -8.95 5.18
N PHE A 68 10.19 -10.21 4.90
CA PHE A 68 11.11 -11.00 5.72
C PHE A 68 12.47 -11.20 5.05
N VAL A 69 12.48 -11.53 3.75
CA VAL A 69 13.67 -12.02 3.05
C VAL A 69 14.75 -10.96 2.98
N TRP A 70 14.39 -9.74 2.55
CA TRP A 70 15.36 -8.67 2.40
C TRP A 70 15.98 -8.23 3.74
N PRO A 71 15.20 -7.98 4.82
CA PRO A 71 15.76 -7.74 6.15
C PRO A 71 16.61 -8.90 6.67
N PHE A 72 16.20 -10.15 6.46
CA PHE A 72 16.95 -11.32 6.92
C PHE A 72 18.36 -11.36 6.36
N LEU A 73 18.53 -10.96 5.09
CA LEU A 73 19.83 -10.98 4.42
C LEU A 73 20.74 -9.79 4.81
N ILE A 74 20.15 -8.64 5.14
CA ILE A 74 20.91 -7.38 5.30
C ILE A 74 21.09 -6.96 6.76
N VAL A 75 20.13 -7.29 7.63
CA VAL A 75 20.16 -6.89 9.03
C VAL A 75 21.17 -7.73 9.79
N ASN A 76 22.26 -7.10 10.20
CA ASN A 76 23.33 -7.74 10.97
C ASN A 76 23.32 -7.37 12.47
N SER A 77 22.48 -6.42 12.90
CA SER A 77 22.40 -5.96 14.30
C SER A 77 21.04 -6.23 14.94
N SER A 78 21.05 -6.53 16.24
CA SER A 78 19.80 -6.87 16.97
C SER A 78 18.84 -5.69 17.12
N GLU A 79 19.33 -4.45 17.05
CA GLU A 79 18.53 -3.23 17.17
C GLU A 79 17.73 -2.91 15.90
N MET A 80 18.09 -3.51 14.76
CA MET A 80 17.49 -3.25 13.45
C MET A 80 16.56 -4.37 12.97
N LYS A 81 16.23 -5.32 13.87
CA LYS A 81 15.34 -6.44 13.57
C LYS A 81 13.93 -5.95 13.26
N THR A 82 13.41 -6.38 12.12
CA THR A 82 12.02 -6.15 11.74
C THR A 82 11.09 -7.11 12.49
N VAL A 83 9.78 -6.82 12.48
CA VAL A 83 8.79 -7.66 13.18
C VAL A 83 8.88 -9.14 12.74
N PRO A 84 8.98 -9.48 11.44
CA PRO A 84 9.21 -10.86 11.00
C PRO A 84 10.51 -11.50 11.53
N LEU A 85 11.61 -10.75 11.59
CA LEU A 85 12.89 -11.23 12.15
C LEU A 85 12.82 -11.45 13.67
N GLY A 86 12.07 -10.60 14.37
CA GLY A 86 11.75 -10.76 15.78
C GLY A 86 11.01 -12.08 16.02
N VAL A 87 9.97 -12.36 15.25
CA VAL A 87 9.20 -13.62 15.33
C VAL A 87 10.08 -14.84 15.07
N GLN A 88 10.96 -14.79 14.06
CA GLN A 88 11.89 -15.89 13.76
C GLN A 88 12.81 -16.21 14.94
N SER A 89 13.24 -15.20 15.71
CA SER A 89 14.16 -15.43 16.84
C SER A 89 13.55 -16.29 17.95
N PHE A 90 12.22 -16.33 18.09
CA PHE A 90 11.52 -17.21 19.04
C PHE A 90 11.35 -18.65 18.54
N GLN A 91 11.67 -18.91 17.28
CA GLN A 91 11.69 -20.24 16.67
C GLN A 91 13.10 -20.84 16.61
N ALA A 92 14.16 -20.05 16.83
CA ALA A 92 15.55 -20.43 16.61
C ALA A 92 16.25 -21.12 17.82
N GLY A 93 15.50 -21.79 18.70
CA GLY A 93 16.04 -22.46 19.90
C GLY A 93 15.50 -23.88 20.11
N GLU A 94 16.10 -24.62 21.06
CA GLU A 94 15.80 -26.03 21.38
C GLU A 94 14.34 -26.32 21.77
N LEU A 95 13.58 -25.29 22.16
CA LEU A 95 12.15 -25.35 22.45
C LEU A 95 11.46 -24.18 21.76
N SER A 96 10.90 -24.41 20.57
CA SER A 96 10.09 -23.43 19.85
C SER A 96 8.96 -22.91 20.74
N ASN A 97 9.00 -21.64 21.11
CA ASN A 97 7.98 -21.02 21.95
C ASN A 97 6.78 -20.59 21.08
N PHE A 98 5.96 -21.56 20.70
CA PHE A 98 4.74 -21.32 19.90
C PHE A 98 3.79 -20.30 20.53
N PRO A 99 3.55 -20.29 21.86
CA PRO A 99 2.74 -19.23 22.49
C PRO A 99 3.29 -17.82 22.25
N ALA A 100 4.60 -17.62 22.39
CA ALA A 100 5.22 -16.31 22.14
C ALA A 100 5.12 -15.91 20.66
N VAL A 101 5.33 -16.84 19.74
CA VAL A 101 5.17 -16.60 18.29
C VAL A 101 3.75 -16.17 17.96
N MET A 102 2.73 -16.85 18.49
CA MET A 102 1.33 -16.47 18.26
C MET A 102 1.00 -15.09 18.84
N ALA A 103 1.49 -14.79 20.05
CA ALA A 103 1.27 -13.49 20.69
C ALA A 103 1.88 -12.34 19.88
N ILE A 104 3.13 -12.49 19.42
CA ILE A 104 3.82 -11.47 18.64
C ILE A 104 3.16 -11.29 17.27
N SER A 105 2.77 -12.38 16.61
CA SER A 105 2.04 -12.31 15.33
C SER A 105 0.68 -11.61 15.45
N ALA A 106 -0.04 -11.82 16.55
CA ALA A 106 -1.30 -11.13 16.81
C ALA A 106 -1.08 -9.61 16.97
N VAL A 107 -0.05 -9.21 17.73
CA VAL A 107 0.33 -7.80 17.89
C VAL A 107 0.81 -7.20 16.57
N ALA A 108 1.58 -7.95 15.78
CA ALA A 108 2.08 -7.55 14.46
C ALA A 108 0.96 -7.25 13.46
N THR A 109 -0.23 -7.81 13.65
CA THR A 109 -1.40 -7.58 12.79
C THR A 109 -2.10 -6.25 13.10
N ILE A 110 -1.94 -5.71 14.32
CA ILE A 110 -2.65 -4.50 14.79
C ILE A 110 -2.39 -3.27 13.89
N PRO A 111 -1.14 -2.95 13.48
CA PRO A 111 -0.89 -1.79 12.64
C PRO A 111 -1.58 -1.88 11.28
N LEU A 112 -1.54 -3.05 10.65
CA LEU A 112 -2.21 -3.30 9.38
C LEU A 112 -3.73 -3.19 9.51
N ALA A 113 -4.30 -3.80 10.56
CA ALA A 113 -5.73 -3.69 10.86
C ALA A 113 -6.16 -2.23 11.11
N THR A 114 -5.35 -1.47 11.86
CA THR A 114 -5.62 -0.05 12.14
C THR A 114 -5.59 0.78 10.86
N LEU A 115 -4.58 0.57 10.01
CA LEU A 115 -4.45 1.24 8.72
C LEU A 115 -5.67 0.92 7.83
N PHE A 116 -6.04 -0.36 7.74
CA PHE A 116 -7.25 -0.78 7.01
C PHE A 116 -8.52 -0.10 7.52
N LEU A 117 -8.74 -0.07 8.85
CA LEU A 117 -9.92 0.56 9.45
C LEU A 117 -10.00 2.07 9.20
N ILE A 118 -8.87 2.77 9.11
CA ILE A 118 -8.82 4.20 8.78
C ILE A 118 -9.21 4.43 7.31
N PHE A 119 -8.72 3.58 6.42
CA PHE A 119 -8.85 3.79 4.97
C PHE A 119 -10.02 3.05 4.30
N GLN A 120 -10.69 2.12 4.99
CA GLN A 120 -11.85 1.36 4.47
C GLN A 120 -12.97 2.27 3.90
N ARG A 121 -13.14 3.48 4.46
CA ARG A 121 -14.13 4.46 3.99
C ARG A 121 -13.88 4.98 2.56
N TYR A 122 -12.64 4.92 2.08
CA TYR A 122 -12.28 5.35 0.73
C TYR A 122 -12.56 4.25 -0.31
N TRP A 123 -12.47 2.98 0.09
CA TRP A 123 -12.80 1.84 -0.76
C TRP A 123 -14.29 1.81 -1.16
N ILE A 124 -15.18 2.11 -0.22
CA ILE A 124 -16.65 2.09 -0.46
C ILE A 124 -17.06 3.11 -1.53
N ARG A 125 -16.37 4.26 -1.64
CA ARG A 125 -16.66 5.30 -2.63
C ARG A 125 -16.17 4.95 -4.04
N GLY A 126 -15.08 4.19 -4.17
CA GLY A 126 -14.50 3.80 -5.46
C GLY A 126 -15.23 2.65 -6.16
N VAL A 127 -15.81 1.71 -5.39
CA VAL A 127 -16.58 0.59 -5.95
C VAL A 127 -17.99 1.04 -6.38
N ALA A 128 -18.58 2.01 -5.66
CA ALA A 128 -19.91 2.54 -5.98
C ALA A 128 -19.98 3.23 -7.35
N THR A 129 -18.91 3.90 -7.80
CA THR A 129 -18.88 4.57 -9.10
C THR A 129 -18.66 3.63 -10.28
N SER A 130 -18.08 2.43 -10.06
CA SER A 130 -17.95 1.40 -11.10
C SER A 130 -19.25 0.61 -11.36
N GLY A 131 -20.24 0.68 -10.45
CA GLY A 131 -21.50 -0.06 -10.56
C GLY A 131 -22.63 0.67 -11.29
N ILE A 132 -22.44 1.95 -11.67
CA ILE A 132 -23.50 2.80 -12.26
C ILE A 132 -23.43 2.88 -13.80
N ARG A 133 -22.71 1.95 -14.43
CA ARG A 133 -22.75 1.73 -15.88
C ARG A 133 -23.46 0.40 -16.16
N GLY A 134 -24.76 0.41 -15.93
CA GLY A 134 -25.75 -0.58 -16.34
C GLY A 134 -27.01 0.16 -16.73
#